data_AF-A0A5C6M5T8-F1
#
_entry.id   AF-A0A5C6M5T8-F1
#
_cell.length_a   1.000
_cell.length_b   1.000
_cell.length_c   1.000
_cell.angle_alpha   90.00
_cell.angle_beta   90.00
_cell.angle_gamma   90.00
#
_symmetry.space_group_name_H-M   'P 1'
#
loop_
_entity.id
_entity.type
_entity.pdbx_description
1 polymer ?
#
loop_
_entity_poly.entity_id
_entity_poly.type
_entity_poly.pdbx_seq_one_letter_code
_entity_poly.pdbx_strand_id
1 'polypeptide(L)'
;MIEDDNDPNSFCLDPWQDYVEEFGFKTALTWYNIEQGVRSAETLRSELCETLSGLMSNDYDVVVFGSLARGEWTTASDVDWTLLLDGQASSDHRLIHHQIRSRLAKFQFRGKNLVDPGSEGVFGNMAFSHDIIHHIGGQSDTNSNTTQRILLLLEAASISETCHPESGPFDRVVREILVRYLRDDTICLRPPTDQSRIPRFLLNDIVRFWRTMCVDFAYKEWEQAGQKWALRNLKLRVSRKLLFVSGLLTVFSCYQNPRLVNLGEPDAIVAEMQQHLLQFVRSSPINILVWTLGRLGMTDDCIALLNCYDAFLHKLNDATTREQLASLEPTQVYQNSVYQECHEICDEFQRILNRVFFQNESPLREFITKYGVF
;
A
#
# COMPACT_ATOMS: atom_id res chain seq x y z
N MET A 1 -28.95 -6.95 0.04
CA MET A 1 -29.53 -5.86 -0.77
C MET A 1 -28.52 -5.61 -1.86
N ILE A 2 -28.87 -5.97 -3.11
CA ILE A 2 -28.04 -5.67 -4.26
C ILE A 2 -28.19 -4.16 -4.44
N GLU A 3 -27.12 -3.41 -4.19
CA GLU A 3 -27.08 -1.98 -4.51
C GLU A 3 -27.39 -1.82 -6.01
N ASP A 4 -28.23 -0.84 -6.33
CA ASP A 4 -28.63 -0.56 -7.70
C ASP A 4 -27.36 -0.18 -8.49
N ASP A 5 -26.96 -1.02 -9.45
CA ASP A 5 -25.77 -0.83 -10.32
C ASP A 5 -25.79 0.52 -11.10
N ASN A 6 -26.88 1.29 -10.99
CA ASN A 6 -27.06 2.60 -11.59
C ASN A 6 -26.83 3.79 -10.64
N ASP A 7 -26.54 3.60 -9.34
CA ASP A 7 -26.13 4.74 -8.49
C ASP A 7 -24.66 5.09 -8.76
N PRO A 8 -24.34 6.25 -9.36
CA PRO A 8 -22.95 6.66 -9.59
C PRO A 8 -22.12 6.83 -8.30
N ASN A 9 -22.77 6.94 -7.14
CA ASN A 9 -22.06 6.98 -5.85
C ASN A 9 -21.59 5.60 -5.37
N SER A 10 -22.09 4.50 -5.95
CA SER A 10 -21.65 3.12 -5.61
C SER A 10 -20.20 2.81 -6.01
N PHE A 11 -19.57 3.69 -6.80
CA PHE A 11 -18.17 3.56 -7.22
C PHE A 11 -17.20 4.34 -6.32
N CYS A 12 -17.70 5.10 -5.34
CA CYS A 12 -16.87 5.91 -4.45
C CYS A 12 -16.50 5.11 -3.20
N LEU A 13 -15.20 5.08 -2.89
CA LEU A 13 -14.69 4.58 -1.63
C LEU A 13 -14.53 5.78 -0.67
N ASP A 14 -15.00 5.65 0.57
CA ASP A 14 -14.66 6.61 1.63
C ASP A 14 -13.31 6.21 2.23
N PRO A 15 -12.24 7.00 2.04
CA PRO A 15 -10.90 6.63 2.49
C PRO A 15 -10.79 6.46 4.01
N TRP A 16 -11.68 7.10 4.78
CA TRP A 16 -11.61 7.15 6.24
C TRP A 16 -12.47 6.08 6.91
N GLN A 17 -13.26 5.32 6.14
CA GLN A 17 -14.09 4.24 6.63
C GLN A 17 -13.26 2.97 6.88
N ASP A 18 -13.45 2.35 8.04
CA ASP A 18 -12.95 1.00 8.30
C ASP A 18 -13.92 -0.04 7.73
N TYR A 19 -13.64 -0.47 6.51
CA TYR A 19 -14.46 -1.46 5.82
C TYR A 19 -14.32 -2.87 6.42
N VAL A 20 -13.22 -3.18 7.11
CA VAL A 20 -13.08 -4.45 7.83
C VAL A 20 -14.03 -4.49 9.01
N GLU A 21 -14.09 -3.43 9.81
CA GLU A 21 -15.01 -3.31 10.94
C GLU A 21 -16.47 -3.36 10.49
N GLU A 22 -16.85 -2.57 9.48
CA GLU A 22 -18.21 -2.56 8.92
C GLU A 22 -18.61 -3.95 8.39
N PHE A 23 -17.71 -4.61 7.65
CA PHE A 23 -17.96 -5.94 7.13
C PHE A 23 -18.10 -6.96 8.26
N GLY A 24 -17.27 -6.86 9.31
CA GLY A 24 -17.37 -7.68 10.52
C GLY A 24 -18.74 -7.58 11.19
N PHE A 25 -19.28 -6.36 11.34
CA PHE A 25 -20.63 -6.15 11.85
C PHE A 25 -21.71 -6.81 10.97
N LYS A 26 -21.59 -6.70 9.63
CA LYS A 26 -22.54 -7.31 8.69
C LYS A 26 -22.52 -8.84 8.72
N THR A 27 -21.35 -9.44 8.94
CA THR A 27 -21.17 -10.91 8.95
C THR A 27 -21.18 -11.53 10.35
N ALA A 28 -21.26 -10.72 11.42
CA ALA A 28 -21.07 -11.14 12.80
C ALA A 28 -19.74 -11.87 13.04
N LEU A 29 -18.66 -11.37 12.42
CA LEU A 29 -17.29 -11.87 12.53
C LEU A 29 -16.35 -10.76 13.01
N THR A 30 -15.19 -11.15 13.52
CA THR A 30 -14.19 -10.22 14.07
C THR A 30 -12.80 -10.71 13.68
N TRP A 31 -11.95 -9.79 13.22
CA TRP A 31 -10.54 -10.06 12.89
C TRP A 31 -9.63 -9.29 13.83
N TYR A 32 -9.44 -9.88 15.02
CA TYR A 32 -8.83 -9.22 16.16
C TYR A 32 -7.42 -8.67 15.88
N ASN A 33 -6.57 -9.41 15.18
CA ASN A 33 -5.20 -8.99 14.93
C ASN A 33 -5.14 -7.84 13.91
N ILE A 34 -6.05 -7.81 12.94
CA ILE A 34 -6.22 -6.67 12.02
C ILE A 34 -6.64 -5.43 12.83
N GLU A 35 -7.71 -5.51 13.62
CA GLU A 35 -8.21 -4.38 14.43
C GLU A 35 -7.17 -3.85 15.43
N GLN A 36 -6.43 -4.73 16.09
CA GLN A 36 -5.35 -4.32 17.00
C GLN A 36 -4.20 -3.65 16.27
N GLY A 37 -3.89 -4.10 15.06
CA GLY A 37 -2.90 -3.49 14.18
C GLY A 37 -3.28 -2.05 13.82
N VAL A 38 -4.53 -1.82 13.44
CA VAL A 38 -5.07 -0.50 13.08
C VAL A 38 -4.99 0.44 14.28
N ARG A 39 -5.59 0.06 15.41
CA ARG A 39 -5.59 0.88 16.64
C ARG A 39 -4.18 1.22 17.12
N SER A 40 -3.26 0.26 17.04
CA SER A 40 -1.86 0.48 17.45
C SER A 40 -1.12 1.40 16.48
N ALA A 41 -1.37 1.29 15.17
CA ALA A 41 -0.81 2.18 14.17
C ALA A 41 -1.32 3.62 14.35
N GLU A 42 -2.62 3.81 14.56
CA GLU A 42 -3.23 5.13 14.79
C GLU A 42 -2.68 5.81 16.03
N THR A 43 -2.59 5.06 17.15
CA THR A 43 -2.01 5.57 18.39
C THR A 43 -0.56 6.00 18.17
N LEU A 44 0.24 5.16 17.50
CA LEU A 44 1.64 5.49 17.21
C LEU A 44 1.77 6.71 16.28
N ARG A 45 0.96 6.82 15.22
CA ARG A 45 0.97 8.00 14.34
C ARG A 45 0.63 9.28 15.09
N SER A 46 -0.36 9.23 15.99
CA SER A 46 -0.73 10.36 16.85
C SER A 46 0.43 10.79 17.76
N GLU A 47 1.06 9.85 18.47
CA GLU A 47 2.20 10.15 19.35
C GLU A 47 3.43 10.65 18.56
N LEU A 48 3.66 10.12 17.35
CA LEU A 48 4.71 10.61 16.46
C LEU A 48 4.43 12.02 15.95
N CYS A 49 3.18 12.36 15.64
CA CYS A 49 2.78 13.71 15.24
C CYS A 49 3.11 14.72 16.35
N GLU A 50 2.80 14.40 17.59
CA GLU A 50 3.16 15.23 18.74
C GLU A 50 4.69 15.34 18.91
N THR A 51 5.39 14.21 18.84
CA THR A 51 6.85 14.14 19.02
C THR A 51 7.61 14.91 17.95
N LEU A 52 7.13 14.86 16.71
CA LEU A 52 7.74 15.51 15.55
C LEU A 52 7.16 16.91 15.29
N SER A 53 6.31 17.42 16.18
CA SER A 53 5.79 18.78 16.11
C SER A 53 6.93 19.80 15.98
N GLY A 54 6.77 20.72 15.03
CA GLY A 54 7.76 21.71 14.63
C GLY A 54 8.84 21.23 13.66
N LEU A 55 8.83 19.96 13.22
CA LEU A 55 9.73 19.42 12.21
C LEU A 55 9.04 19.16 10.86
N MET A 56 7.94 19.87 10.60
CA MET A 56 7.09 19.74 9.41
C MET A 56 6.70 21.14 8.95
N SER A 57 6.45 21.35 7.65
CA SER A 57 6.09 22.67 7.11
C SER A 57 5.19 22.56 5.88
N ASN A 58 4.87 23.71 5.27
CA ASN A 58 4.15 23.74 3.98
C ASN A 58 4.98 23.20 2.81
N ASP A 59 6.30 23.06 2.97
CA ASP A 59 7.25 22.67 1.92
C ASP A 59 7.85 21.28 2.15
N TYR A 60 7.65 20.68 3.32
CA TYR A 60 8.15 19.34 3.62
C TYR A 60 7.35 18.64 4.71
N ASP A 61 7.32 17.31 4.59
CA ASP A 61 6.49 16.44 5.40
C ASP A 61 7.25 15.18 5.80
N VAL A 62 6.86 14.57 6.93
CA VAL A 62 7.38 13.27 7.37
C VAL A 62 6.34 12.23 7.01
N VAL A 63 6.67 11.42 6.01
CA VAL A 63 5.81 10.38 5.48
C VAL A 63 6.28 9.04 6.03
N VAL A 64 5.35 8.26 6.57
CA VAL A 64 5.58 6.89 7.03
C VAL A 64 5.09 5.90 6.00
N PHE A 65 5.72 4.74 5.99
CA PHE A 65 5.42 3.64 5.08
C PHE A 65 5.20 2.33 5.84
N GLY A 66 5.02 1.24 5.09
CA GLY A 66 5.09 -0.08 5.67
C GLY A 66 3.89 -0.39 6.57
N SER A 67 4.11 -1.17 7.64
CA SER A 67 3.04 -1.59 8.54
C SER A 67 2.38 -0.43 9.29
N LEU A 68 3.10 0.68 9.49
CA LEU A 68 2.54 1.85 10.17
C LEU A 68 1.52 2.58 9.31
N ALA A 69 1.81 2.75 8.01
CA ALA A 69 0.87 3.36 7.08
C ALA A 69 -0.36 2.46 6.84
N ARG A 70 -0.15 1.15 6.66
CA ARG A 70 -1.24 0.21 6.33
C ARG A 70 -2.19 -0.15 7.48
N GLY A 71 -1.89 0.26 8.72
CA GLY A 71 -2.68 -0.17 9.89
C GLY A 71 -2.39 -1.62 10.33
N GLU A 72 -1.16 -2.09 10.13
CA GLU A 72 -0.75 -3.47 10.41
C GLU A 72 0.33 -3.51 11.50
N TRP A 73 0.26 -2.59 12.45
CA TRP A 73 1.34 -2.40 13.41
C TRP A 73 1.44 -3.57 14.40
N THR A 74 2.60 -4.21 14.43
CA THR A 74 2.93 -5.32 15.36
C THR A 74 4.03 -4.90 16.33
N THR A 75 4.22 -5.66 17.40
CA THR A 75 5.21 -5.33 18.45
C THR A 75 6.67 -5.34 17.99
N ALA A 76 6.95 -5.87 16.81
CA ALA A 76 8.27 -5.93 16.17
C ALA A 76 8.26 -5.27 14.78
N SER A 77 7.32 -4.36 14.53
CA SER A 77 7.30 -3.55 13.32
C SER A 77 8.39 -2.50 13.32
N ASP A 78 8.93 -2.22 12.14
CA ASP A 78 9.92 -1.17 11.92
C ASP A 78 9.18 0.14 11.53
N VAL A 79 9.75 1.30 11.86
CA VAL A 79 9.20 2.59 11.41
C VAL A 79 9.95 3.02 10.15
N ASP A 80 9.39 2.66 9.00
CA ASP A 80 9.84 3.13 7.70
C ASP A 80 9.31 4.55 7.48
N TRP A 81 10.22 5.52 7.30
CA TRP A 81 9.86 6.93 7.12
C TRP A 81 10.72 7.62 6.05
N THR A 82 10.27 8.77 5.55
CA THR A 82 11.02 9.65 4.65
C THR A 82 10.69 11.11 4.97
N LEU A 83 11.69 11.99 4.88
CA LEU A 83 11.44 13.43 4.79
C LEU A 83 11.12 13.76 3.32
N LEU A 84 9.83 13.92 3.02
CA LEU A 84 9.35 14.29 1.69
C LEU A 84 9.44 15.80 1.52
N LEU A 85 10.14 16.25 0.48
CA LEU A 85 10.42 17.64 0.18
C LEU A 85 9.63 18.05 -1.07
N ASP A 86 8.73 19.01 -0.92
CA ASP A 86 7.92 19.61 -1.98
C ASP A 86 7.96 21.15 -1.90
N GLY A 87 9.18 21.68 -1.93
CA GLY A 87 9.46 23.10 -1.85
C GLY A 87 10.86 23.43 -2.31
N GLN A 88 11.33 24.64 -2.01
CA GLN A 88 12.66 25.06 -2.44
C GLN A 88 13.76 24.25 -1.77
N ALA A 89 14.80 23.90 -2.53
CA ALA A 89 15.97 23.25 -1.96
C ALA A 89 16.64 24.14 -0.91
N SER A 90 16.82 23.62 0.30
CA SER A 90 17.47 24.29 1.41
C SER A 90 18.54 23.40 2.04
N SER A 91 19.66 23.99 2.46
CA SER A 91 20.69 23.29 3.23
C SER A 91 20.18 22.80 4.59
N ASP A 92 19.14 23.44 5.13
CA ASP A 92 18.59 23.15 6.45
C ASP A 92 17.82 21.82 6.47
N HIS A 93 17.42 21.29 5.31
CA HIS A 93 16.76 19.98 5.20
C HIS A 93 17.60 18.87 5.84
N ARG A 94 18.94 18.96 5.75
CA ARG A 94 19.83 17.99 6.40
C ARG A 94 19.77 18.07 7.93
N LEU A 95 19.62 19.27 8.49
CA LEU A 95 19.47 19.45 9.93
C LEU A 95 18.13 18.90 10.40
N ILE A 96 17.04 19.21 9.68
CA ILE A 96 15.69 18.71 9.96
C ILE A 96 15.67 17.18 9.93
N HIS A 97 16.24 16.58 8.87
CA HIS A 97 16.37 15.13 8.74
C HIS A 97 17.10 14.50 9.94
N HIS A 98 18.21 15.09 10.38
CA HIS A 98 18.94 14.60 11.55
C HIS A 98 18.13 14.74 12.86
N GLN A 99 17.38 15.84 13.01
CA GLN A 99 16.51 16.05 14.16
C GLN A 99 15.37 15.03 14.21
N ILE A 100 14.71 14.74 13.08
CA ILE A 100 13.68 13.70 12.97
C ILE A 100 14.28 12.35 13.38
N ARG A 101 15.41 11.97 12.77
CA ARG A 101 16.11 10.72 13.11
C ARG A 101 16.45 10.65 14.60
N SER A 102 16.97 11.72 15.19
CA SER A 102 17.31 11.74 16.62
C SER A 102 16.08 11.66 17.53
N ARG A 103 14.93 12.25 17.15
CA ARG A 103 13.70 12.16 17.95
C ARG A 103 13.12 10.75 17.87
N LEU A 104 13.06 10.15 16.68
CA LEU A 104 12.59 8.78 16.48
C LEU A 104 13.46 7.76 17.23
N ALA A 105 14.79 7.90 17.19
CA ALA A 105 15.70 7.01 17.90
C ALA A 105 15.57 7.04 19.43
N LYS A 106 15.04 8.15 19.99
CA LYS A 106 14.78 8.31 21.44
C LYS A 106 13.34 7.98 21.82
N PHE A 107 12.46 7.83 20.84
CA PHE A 107 11.05 7.59 21.06
C PHE A 107 10.81 6.13 21.49
N GLN A 108 9.92 5.96 22.46
CA GLN A 108 9.52 4.65 22.96
C GLN A 108 8.02 4.49 22.82
N PHE A 109 7.62 3.46 22.07
CA PHE A 109 6.22 3.07 21.99
C PHE A 109 5.98 1.86 22.88
N ARG A 110 5.06 1.99 23.85
CA ARG A 110 4.72 0.92 24.80
C ARG A 110 5.95 0.29 25.48
N GLY A 111 6.93 1.12 25.85
CA GLY A 111 8.15 0.70 26.55
C GLY A 111 9.22 0.04 25.66
N LYS A 112 9.06 0.05 24.33
CA LYS A 112 10.06 -0.42 23.37
C LYS A 112 10.56 0.72 22.50
N ASN A 113 11.86 0.74 22.24
CA ASN A 113 12.43 1.64 21.24
C ASN A 113 11.89 1.28 19.85
N LEU A 114 11.69 2.28 19.00
CA LEU A 114 11.40 2.04 17.59
C LEU A 114 12.62 1.42 16.90
N VAL A 115 12.36 0.52 15.95
CA VAL A 115 13.40 -0.03 15.10
C VAL A 115 13.64 0.92 13.94
N ASP A 116 14.91 1.28 13.71
CA ASP A 116 15.33 2.10 12.58
C ASP A 116 14.95 1.45 11.24
N PRO A 117 14.70 2.24 10.17
CA PRO A 117 14.44 1.71 8.84
C PRO A 117 15.57 0.80 8.34
N GLY A 118 15.22 -0.13 7.45
CA GLY A 118 16.19 -1.04 6.84
C GLY A 118 17.35 -0.32 6.14
N SER A 119 18.51 -0.99 6.06
CA SER A 119 19.78 -0.42 5.55
C SER A 119 19.84 -0.16 4.04
N GLU A 120 18.75 -0.39 3.30
CA GLU A 120 18.70 -0.34 1.83
C GLU A 120 18.54 1.08 1.26
N GLY A 121 18.45 2.10 2.11
CA GLY A 121 18.48 3.52 1.70
C GLY A 121 17.20 4.06 1.06
N VAL A 122 16.17 3.22 0.88
CA VAL A 122 14.81 3.64 0.42
C VAL A 122 14.06 4.40 1.51
N PHE A 123 14.35 4.11 2.78
CA PHE A 123 13.75 4.75 3.95
C PHE A 123 14.82 5.39 4.82
N GLY A 124 14.39 6.28 5.72
CA GLY A 124 15.28 7.11 6.52
C GLY A 124 16.08 8.11 5.68
N ASN A 125 15.60 8.44 4.47
CA ASN A 125 16.24 9.35 3.52
C ASN A 125 15.46 10.68 3.39
N MET A 126 15.95 11.56 2.53
CA MET A 126 15.21 12.72 2.02
C MET A 126 14.81 12.43 0.59
N ALA A 127 13.56 12.70 0.23
CA ALA A 127 13.05 12.49 -1.11
C ALA A 127 12.47 13.78 -1.67
N PHE A 128 12.85 14.12 -2.90
CA PHE A 128 12.40 15.34 -3.56
C PHE A 128 11.26 15.02 -4.53
N SER A 129 10.18 15.80 -4.44
CA SER A 129 8.98 15.60 -5.27
C SER A 129 9.27 15.63 -6.76
N HIS A 130 10.16 16.52 -7.22
CA HIS A 130 10.53 16.63 -8.63
C HIS A 130 11.08 15.33 -9.22
N ASP A 131 11.97 14.63 -8.52
CA ASP A 131 12.53 13.37 -9.02
C ASP A 131 11.45 12.28 -9.10
N ILE A 132 10.60 12.21 -8.06
CA ILE A 132 9.49 11.27 -7.97
C ILE A 132 8.51 11.49 -9.14
N ILE A 133 8.14 12.74 -9.42
CA ILE A 133 7.12 13.11 -10.40
C ILE A 133 7.66 13.10 -11.83
N HIS A 134 8.87 13.62 -12.07
CA HIS A 134 9.38 13.82 -13.44
C HIS A 134 10.13 12.60 -14.00
N HIS A 135 10.70 11.74 -13.15
CA HIS A 135 11.40 10.53 -13.59
C HIS A 135 10.50 9.29 -13.52
N ILE A 136 9.54 9.18 -14.44
CA ILE A 136 8.73 7.96 -14.61
C ILE A 136 9.12 7.28 -15.93
N GLY A 137 9.69 6.08 -15.83
CA GLY A 137 10.28 5.36 -16.95
C GLY A 137 11.63 5.93 -17.42
N GLY A 138 12.21 5.28 -18.42
CA GLY A 138 13.52 5.65 -18.97
C GLY A 138 14.68 5.38 -18.01
N GLN A 139 15.87 5.93 -18.33
CA GLN A 139 17.11 5.65 -17.59
C GLN A 139 17.18 6.35 -16.23
N SER A 140 16.52 7.51 -16.08
CA SER A 140 16.55 8.29 -14.83
C SER A 140 15.63 7.72 -13.75
N ASP A 141 14.69 6.84 -14.10
CA ASP A 141 13.77 6.22 -13.16
C ASP A 141 14.37 4.95 -12.54
N THR A 142 15.21 5.16 -11.53
CA THR A 142 15.88 4.09 -10.79
C THR A 142 14.88 3.22 -10.01
N ASN A 143 15.26 1.98 -9.67
CA ASN A 143 14.45 1.11 -8.82
C ASN A 143 14.07 1.76 -7.48
N SER A 144 14.95 2.59 -6.91
CA SER A 144 14.69 3.34 -5.69
C SER A 144 13.60 4.39 -5.90
N ASN A 145 13.67 5.17 -6.99
CA ASN A 145 12.66 6.17 -7.33
C ASN A 145 11.30 5.53 -7.65
N THR A 146 11.28 4.48 -8.48
CA THR A 146 10.05 3.73 -8.79
C THR A 146 9.43 3.14 -7.52
N THR A 147 10.24 2.51 -6.67
CA THR A 147 9.77 1.97 -5.38
C THR A 147 9.16 3.07 -4.53
N GLN A 148 9.87 4.17 -4.30
CA GLN A 148 9.38 5.26 -3.48
C GLN A 148 8.08 5.87 -4.02
N ARG A 149 8.01 6.13 -5.33
CA ARG A 149 6.80 6.64 -6.00
C ARG A 149 5.60 5.72 -5.83
N ILE A 150 5.77 4.42 -6.07
CA ILE A 150 4.65 3.48 -5.97
C ILE A 150 4.25 3.24 -4.51
N LEU A 151 5.18 3.21 -3.57
CA LEU A 151 4.86 3.12 -2.15
C LEU A 151 4.11 4.35 -1.63
N LEU A 152 4.38 5.55 -2.17
CA LEU A 152 3.58 6.75 -1.88
C LEU A 152 2.10 6.59 -2.28
N LEU A 153 1.80 5.76 -3.30
CA LEU A 153 0.44 5.49 -3.74
C LEU A 153 -0.24 4.31 -3.04
N LEU A 154 0.54 3.37 -2.49
CA LEU A 154 -0.01 2.08 -2.02
C LEU A 154 0.10 1.86 -0.51
N GLU A 155 1.09 2.44 0.17
CA GLU A 155 1.32 2.22 1.60
C GLU A 155 2.03 3.40 2.27
N ALA A 156 1.58 4.62 2.02
CA ALA A 156 2.11 5.81 2.67
C ALA A 156 1.03 6.56 3.44
N ALA A 157 1.45 7.19 4.54
CA ALA A 157 0.60 8.13 5.29
C ALA A 157 1.47 9.28 5.78
N SER A 158 0.93 10.50 5.76
CA SER A 158 1.60 11.63 6.40
C SER A 158 1.44 11.53 7.91
N ILE A 159 2.50 11.82 8.66
CA ILE A 159 2.38 11.99 10.12
C ILE A 159 1.57 13.27 10.45
N SER A 160 1.52 14.25 9.55
CA SER A 160 0.79 15.52 9.76
C SER A 160 -0.66 15.49 9.33
N GLU A 161 -1.15 14.42 8.72
CA GLU A 161 -2.56 14.30 8.29
C GLU A 161 -3.55 14.42 9.45
N THR A 162 -3.15 14.09 10.67
CA THR A 162 -3.93 14.38 11.89
C THR A 162 -4.13 15.87 12.16
N CYS A 163 -3.35 16.76 11.53
CA CYS A 163 -3.40 18.21 11.70
C CYS A 163 -3.82 18.99 10.44
N HIS A 164 -3.53 18.49 9.22
CA HIS A 164 -3.82 19.18 7.96
C HIS A 164 -4.22 18.21 6.82
N PRO A 165 -5.50 17.85 6.71
CA PRO A 165 -5.93 16.69 5.90
C PRO A 165 -5.96 16.90 4.36
N GLU A 166 -5.85 18.12 3.81
CA GLU A 166 -6.16 18.34 2.37
C GLU A 166 -5.27 19.35 1.60
N SER A 167 -4.06 19.68 2.06
CA SER A 167 -3.18 20.59 1.30
C SER A 167 -1.68 20.51 1.64
N GLY A 168 -1.28 19.52 2.46
CA GLY A 168 0.11 19.32 2.84
C GLY A 168 1.01 18.85 1.68
N PRO A 169 2.34 18.89 1.86
CA PRO A 169 3.31 18.41 0.87
C PRO A 169 3.01 17.01 0.35
N PHE A 170 2.68 16.06 1.24
CA PHE A 170 2.33 14.70 0.84
C PHE A 170 1.14 14.65 -0.13
N ASP A 171 0.04 15.34 0.19
CA ASP A 171 -1.16 15.35 -0.65
C ASP A 171 -0.89 15.96 -2.03
N ARG A 172 -0.13 17.07 -2.10
CA ARG A 172 0.25 17.68 -3.37
C ARG A 172 1.09 16.74 -4.22
N VAL A 173 2.09 16.08 -3.62
CA VAL A 173 2.95 15.14 -4.34
C VAL A 173 2.16 13.95 -4.87
N VAL A 174 1.31 13.33 -4.05
CA VAL A 174 0.47 12.20 -4.48
C VAL A 174 -0.45 12.59 -5.63
N ARG A 175 -1.08 13.77 -5.54
CA ARG A 175 -1.92 14.33 -6.61
C ARG A 175 -1.16 14.52 -7.91
N GLU A 176 0.05 15.07 -7.85
CA GLU A 176 0.87 15.31 -9.04
C GLU A 176 1.43 14.00 -9.64
N ILE A 177 1.75 13.01 -8.80
CA ILE A 177 2.08 11.65 -9.28
C ILE A 177 0.91 11.08 -10.09
N LEU A 178 -0.31 11.14 -9.57
CA LEU A 178 -1.50 10.66 -10.27
C LEU A 178 -1.72 11.44 -11.57
N VAL A 179 -1.66 12.78 -11.55
CA VAL A 179 -1.79 13.62 -12.76
C VAL A 179 -0.76 13.24 -13.81
N ARG A 180 0.48 13.00 -13.40
CA ARG A 180 1.56 12.57 -14.30
C ARG A 180 1.22 11.27 -15.02
N TYR A 181 0.71 10.26 -14.32
CA TYR A 181 0.28 9.01 -14.96
C TYR A 181 -0.93 9.19 -15.88
N LEU A 182 -1.89 10.02 -15.48
CA LEU A 182 -3.15 10.19 -16.19
C LEU A 182 -3.01 11.02 -17.47
N ARG A 183 -2.24 12.12 -17.42
CA ARG A 183 -2.03 12.99 -18.59
C ARG A 183 -1.25 12.31 -19.71
N ASP A 184 -0.32 11.44 -19.36
CA ASP A 184 0.51 10.72 -20.33
C ASP A 184 -0.16 9.46 -20.89
N ASP A 185 -1.25 9.00 -20.27
CA ASP A 185 -2.04 7.89 -20.77
C ASP A 185 -3.08 8.37 -21.81
N THR A 186 -2.60 8.66 -23.01
CA THR A 186 -3.45 9.14 -24.11
C THR A 186 -4.56 8.16 -24.52
N ILE A 187 -4.47 6.88 -24.15
CA ILE A 187 -5.51 5.88 -24.44
C ILE A 187 -6.66 6.04 -23.44
N CYS A 188 -6.35 6.20 -22.15
CA CYS A 188 -7.33 6.41 -21.09
C CYS A 188 -8.21 7.67 -21.32
N LEU A 189 -7.64 8.70 -21.95
CA LEU A 189 -8.32 9.97 -22.21
C LEU A 189 -9.23 9.96 -23.47
N ARG A 190 -9.06 9.00 -24.38
CA ARG A 190 -9.93 8.88 -25.57
C ARG A 190 -11.30 8.30 -25.20
N PRO A 191 -12.38 8.61 -25.95
CA PRO A 191 -13.67 7.97 -25.75
C PRO A 191 -13.52 6.43 -25.77
N PRO A 192 -13.85 5.73 -24.67
CA PRO A 192 -13.58 4.31 -24.56
C PRO A 192 -14.56 3.50 -25.41
N THR A 193 -14.04 2.55 -26.20
CA THR A 193 -14.88 1.64 -27.01
C THR A 193 -15.56 0.56 -26.16
N ASP A 194 -14.98 0.25 -25.00
CA ASP A 194 -15.43 -0.77 -24.04
C ASP A 194 -15.95 -0.16 -22.73
N GLN A 195 -16.27 1.14 -22.77
CA GLN A 195 -16.71 1.92 -21.61
C GLN A 195 -15.72 1.90 -20.43
N SER A 196 -14.44 1.55 -20.65
CA SER A 196 -13.45 1.44 -19.59
C SER A 196 -12.34 2.48 -19.75
N ARG A 197 -12.10 3.27 -18.72
CA ARG A 197 -10.98 4.23 -18.67
C ARG A 197 -9.92 3.75 -17.70
N ILE A 198 -9.21 2.70 -18.09
CA ILE A 198 -8.14 2.14 -17.27
C ILE A 198 -6.86 2.98 -17.43
N PRO A 199 -6.29 3.53 -16.34
CA PRO A 199 -4.96 4.15 -16.37
C PRO A 199 -3.87 3.07 -16.52
N ARG A 200 -3.64 2.64 -17.75
CA ARG A 200 -2.68 1.58 -18.11
C ARG A 200 -1.25 1.98 -17.79
N PHE A 201 -0.90 3.25 -17.88
CA PHE A 201 0.45 3.70 -17.53
C PHE A 201 0.75 3.46 -16.03
N LEU A 202 -0.17 3.83 -15.15
CA LEU A 202 -0.07 3.53 -13.71
C LEU A 202 -0.11 2.02 -13.44
N LEU A 203 -1.04 1.30 -14.09
CA LEU A 203 -1.13 -0.17 -13.97
C LEU A 203 0.22 -0.85 -14.28
N ASN A 204 0.85 -0.44 -15.38
CA ASN A 204 2.13 -1.00 -15.80
C ASN A 204 3.24 -0.70 -14.80
N ASP A 205 3.27 0.48 -14.18
CA ASP A 205 4.31 0.79 -13.19
C ASP A 205 4.06 0.07 -11.84
N ILE A 206 2.79 -0.17 -11.47
CA ILE A 206 2.43 -1.06 -10.33
C ILE A 206 2.91 -2.50 -10.60
N VAL A 207 2.68 -3.03 -11.80
CA VAL A 207 3.15 -4.36 -12.19
C VAL A 207 4.68 -4.41 -12.25
N ARG A 208 5.33 -3.38 -12.80
CA ARG A 208 6.79 -3.24 -12.82
C ARG A 208 7.35 -3.22 -11.40
N PHE A 209 6.76 -2.46 -10.49
CA PHE A 209 7.14 -2.42 -9.08
C PHE A 209 7.03 -3.80 -8.43
N TRP A 210 5.92 -4.51 -8.61
CA TRP A 210 5.76 -5.86 -8.09
C TRP A 210 6.85 -6.81 -8.60
N ARG A 211 7.12 -6.81 -9.91
CA ARG A 211 8.19 -7.64 -10.50
C ARG A 211 9.57 -7.25 -9.98
N THR A 212 9.85 -5.96 -9.84
CA THR A 212 11.09 -5.44 -9.27
C THR A 212 11.27 -5.95 -7.84
N MET A 213 10.24 -5.86 -7.00
CA MET A 213 10.27 -6.37 -5.63
C MET A 213 10.50 -7.89 -5.56
N CYS A 214 9.89 -8.66 -6.45
CA CYS A 214 10.12 -10.11 -6.54
C CYS A 214 11.55 -10.45 -6.97
N VAL A 215 12.15 -9.68 -7.87
CA VAL A 215 13.55 -9.86 -8.30
C VAL A 215 14.50 -9.44 -7.18
N ASP A 216 14.22 -8.31 -6.52
CA ASP A 216 15.01 -7.79 -5.40
C ASP A 216 15.02 -8.74 -4.19
N PHE A 217 13.99 -9.59 -4.03
CA PHE A 217 14.02 -10.66 -3.04
C PHE A 217 15.23 -11.59 -3.22
N ALA A 218 15.53 -12.00 -4.45
CA ALA A 218 16.70 -12.84 -4.75
C ALA A 218 18.02 -12.07 -4.58
N TYR A 219 18.05 -10.78 -4.94
CA TYR A 219 19.20 -9.91 -4.67
C TYR A 219 19.51 -9.82 -3.17
N LYS A 220 18.49 -9.69 -2.31
CA LYS A 220 18.66 -9.63 -0.86
C LYS A 220 19.17 -10.93 -0.25
N GLU A 221 18.75 -12.07 -0.80
CA GLU A 221 19.28 -13.37 -0.41
C GLU A 221 20.79 -13.44 -0.66
N TRP A 222 21.22 -12.97 -1.83
CA TRP A 222 22.62 -12.92 -2.22
C TRP A 222 23.45 -11.98 -1.33
N GLU A 223 23.03 -10.72 -1.18
CA GLU A 223 23.78 -9.70 -0.43
C GLU A 223 23.85 -9.98 1.08
N GLN A 224 22.83 -10.64 1.63
CA GLN A 224 22.70 -10.81 3.09
C GLN A 224 22.89 -12.26 3.53
N ALA A 225 23.46 -13.11 2.66
CA ALA A 225 23.77 -14.51 2.92
C ALA A 225 22.59 -15.27 3.56
N GLY A 226 21.37 -15.09 3.03
CA GLY A 226 20.18 -15.78 3.54
C GLY A 226 19.58 -15.24 4.85
N GLN A 227 20.13 -14.19 5.46
CA GLN A 227 19.57 -13.64 6.71
C GLN A 227 18.11 -13.18 6.54
N LYS A 228 17.26 -13.55 7.50
CA LYS A 228 15.82 -13.22 7.52
C LYS A 228 15.06 -13.72 6.28
N TRP A 229 15.60 -14.69 5.54
CA TRP A 229 15.02 -15.17 4.28
C TRP A 229 13.58 -15.66 4.46
N ALA A 230 13.34 -16.52 5.45
CA ALA A 230 12.01 -17.10 5.68
C ALA A 230 10.97 -16.02 6.01
N LEU A 231 11.30 -15.09 6.91
CA LEU A 231 10.42 -13.97 7.24
C LEU A 231 10.12 -13.07 6.02
N ARG A 232 11.13 -12.79 5.19
CA ARG A 232 10.95 -11.99 3.95
C ARG A 232 10.11 -12.72 2.92
N ASN A 233 10.32 -14.02 2.76
CA ASN A 233 9.57 -14.86 1.83
C ASN A 233 8.08 -14.84 2.20
N LEU A 234 7.76 -15.10 3.48
CA LEU A 234 6.38 -15.09 3.96
C LEU A 234 5.73 -13.70 3.79
N LYS A 235 6.42 -12.61 4.14
CA LYS A 235 5.93 -11.23 3.91
C LYS A 235 5.71 -10.91 2.43
N LEU A 236 6.59 -11.41 1.54
CA LEU A 236 6.43 -11.25 0.09
C LEU A 236 5.15 -11.95 -0.41
N ARG A 237 4.85 -13.14 0.13
CA ARG A 237 3.73 -13.98 -0.31
C ARG A 237 2.37 -13.52 0.21
N VAL A 238 2.33 -12.74 1.30
CA VAL A 238 1.10 -12.23 1.92
C VAL A 238 1.05 -10.69 1.87
N SER A 239 1.65 -9.96 2.81
CA SER A 239 1.50 -8.50 2.92
C SER A 239 1.92 -7.72 1.66
N ARG A 240 3.06 -8.07 1.03
CA ARG A 240 3.47 -7.42 -0.22
C ARG A 240 2.62 -7.81 -1.41
N LYS A 241 2.05 -9.02 -1.39
CA LYS A 241 1.08 -9.45 -2.41
C LYS A 241 -0.24 -8.72 -2.24
N LEU A 242 -0.72 -8.52 -1.01
CA LEU A 242 -1.89 -7.68 -0.73
C LEU A 242 -1.66 -6.25 -1.24
N LEU A 243 -0.48 -5.68 -1.03
CA LEU A 243 -0.11 -4.37 -1.57
C LEU A 243 -0.18 -4.32 -3.11
N PHE A 244 0.32 -5.35 -3.78
CA PHE A 244 0.20 -5.44 -5.24
C PHE A 244 -1.26 -5.58 -5.67
N VAL A 245 -2.02 -6.46 -5.02
CA VAL A 245 -3.45 -6.66 -5.28
C VAL A 245 -4.22 -5.35 -5.07
N SER A 246 -3.97 -4.61 -3.99
CA SER A 246 -4.65 -3.34 -3.75
C SER A 246 -4.35 -2.32 -4.84
N GLY A 247 -3.11 -2.24 -5.33
CA GLY A 247 -2.79 -1.41 -6.50
C GLY A 247 -3.55 -1.80 -7.76
N LEU A 248 -3.72 -3.10 -8.03
CA LEU A 248 -4.57 -3.58 -9.12
C LEU A 248 -6.03 -3.17 -8.90
N LEU A 249 -6.55 -3.30 -7.68
CA LEU A 249 -7.92 -2.95 -7.32
C LEU A 249 -8.18 -1.43 -7.43
N THR A 250 -7.20 -0.61 -7.04
CA THR A 250 -7.23 0.85 -7.24
C THR A 250 -7.40 1.21 -8.70
N VAL A 251 -6.63 0.59 -9.61
CA VAL A 251 -6.79 0.85 -11.06
C VAL A 251 -8.08 0.23 -11.61
N PHE A 252 -8.44 -0.97 -11.15
CA PHE A 252 -9.69 -1.65 -11.51
C PHE A 252 -10.93 -0.84 -11.11
N SER A 253 -10.87 0.00 -10.08
CA SER A 253 -11.99 0.85 -9.69
C SER A 253 -12.44 1.83 -10.80
N CYS A 254 -11.59 2.07 -11.81
CA CYS A 254 -11.92 2.85 -13.00
C CYS A 254 -12.55 2.01 -14.14
N TYR A 255 -12.55 0.68 -14.02
CA TYR A 255 -13.14 -0.24 -14.99
C TYR A 255 -14.65 -0.06 -15.01
N GLN A 256 -15.19 0.25 -16.19
CA GLN A 256 -16.64 0.46 -16.41
C GLN A 256 -17.29 1.45 -15.42
N ASN A 257 -16.53 2.41 -14.88
CA ASN A 257 -17.04 3.38 -13.91
C ASN A 257 -17.89 4.46 -14.61
N PRO A 258 -19.21 4.56 -14.35
CA PRO A 258 -20.10 5.48 -15.06
C PRO A 258 -19.71 6.96 -14.93
N ARG A 259 -19.07 7.36 -13.82
CA ARG A 259 -18.61 8.74 -13.60
C ARG A 259 -17.51 9.14 -14.58
N LEU A 260 -16.70 8.17 -15.01
CA LEU A 260 -15.57 8.41 -15.90
C LEU A 260 -15.98 8.29 -17.38
N VAL A 261 -17.01 7.54 -17.72
CA VAL A 261 -17.41 7.26 -19.11
C VAL A 261 -18.00 8.49 -19.82
N ASN A 262 -18.82 9.29 -19.13
CA ASN A 262 -19.62 10.36 -19.74
C ASN A 262 -18.91 11.72 -19.84
N LEU A 263 -17.62 11.78 -19.55
CA LEU A 263 -16.83 13.02 -19.61
C LEU A 263 -16.26 13.25 -21.02
N GLY A 264 -16.44 14.47 -21.54
CA GLY A 264 -16.05 14.84 -22.91
C GLY A 264 -14.66 15.49 -23.05
N GLU A 265 -14.20 16.23 -22.04
CA GLU A 265 -12.94 16.98 -22.10
C GLU A 265 -11.80 16.27 -21.34
N PRO A 266 -10.58 16.15 -21.91
CA PRO A 266 -9.45 15.45 -21.28
C PRO A 266 -9.11 15.95 -19.88
N ASP A 267 -9.09 17.25 -19.64
CA ASP A 267 -8.77 17.82 -18.33
C ASP A 267 -9.83 17.47 -17.27
N ALA A 268 -11.10 17.43 -17.67
CA ALA A 268 -12.19 17.01 -16.78
C ALA A 268 -12.08 15.52 -16.43
N ILE A 269 -11.70 14.67 -17.40
CA ILE A 269 -11.43 13.24 -17.18
C ILE A 269 -10.28 13.07 -16.19
N VAL A 270 -9.17 13.79 -16.39
CA VAL A 270 -8.00 13.71 -15.50
C VAL A 270 -8.37 14.14 -14.08
N ALA A 271 -9.09 15.26 -13.92
CA ALA A 271 -9.48 15.76 -12.61
C ALA A 271 -10.39 14.77 -11.86
N GLU A 272 -11.44 14.26 -12.53
CA GLU A 272 -12.38 13.32 -11.92
C GLU A 272 -11.68 11.99 -11.56
N MET A 273 -10.84 11.47 -12.46
CA MET A 273 -10.12 10.23 -12.23
C MET A 273 -9.04 10.38 -11.16
N GLN A 274 -8.36 11.51 -11.10
CA GLN A 274 -7.41 11.82 -10.04
C GLN A 274 -8.14 11.82 -8.69
N GLN A 275 -9.28 12.52 -8.59
CA GLN A 275 -10.06 12.56 -7.35
C GLN A 275 -10.54 11.17 -6.94
N HIS A 276 -11.04 10.38 -7.89
CA HIS A 276 -11.46 9.01 -7.68
C HIS A 276 -10.32 8.13 -7.18
N LEU A 277 -9.18 8.09 -7.88
CA LEU A 277 -8.02 7.28 -7.49
C LEU A 277 -7.43 7.72 -6.15
N LEU A 278 -7.48 9.02 -5.84
CA LEU A 278 -6.98 9.54 -4.56
C LEU A 278 -7.75 8.98 -3.36
N GLN A 279 -9.06 8.72 -3.49
CA GLN A 279 -9.83 8.05 -2.43
C GLN A 279 -9.28 6.64 -2.14
N PHE A 280 -8.89 5.90 -3.18
CA PHE A 280 -8.27 4.60 -2.99
C PHE A 280 -6.86 4.70 -2.41
N VAL A 281 -6.04 5.63 -2.90
CA VAL A 281 -4.66 5.84 -2.40
C VAL A 281 -4.64 6.18 -0.91
N ARG A 282 -5.65 6.91 -0.41
CA ARG A 282 -5.78 7.27 1.01
C ARG A 282 -6.33 6.14 1.89
N SER A 283 -6.86 5.07 1.31
CA SER A 283 -7.38 3.93 2.05
C SER A 283 -6.32 2.84 2.24
N SER A 284 -6.49 2.02 3.27
CA SER A 284 -5.56 0.90 3.50
C SER A 284 -5.73 -0.20 2.45
N PRO A 285 -4.67 -0.95 2.09
CA PRO A 285 -4.78 -2.07 1.15
C PRO A 285 -5.85 -3.10 1.52
N ILE A 286 -6.05 -3.37 2.81
CA ILE A 286 -7.08 -4.31 3.26
C ILE A 286 -8.50 -3.72 3.11
N ASN A 287 -8.68 -2.42 3.34
CA ASN A 287 -9.97 -1.75 3.13
C ASN A 287 -10.36 -1.72 1.65
N ILE A 288 -9.41 -1.45 0.75
CA ILE A 288 -9.63 -1.51 -0.70
C ILE A 288 -10.10 -2.91 -1.12
N LEU A 289 -9.47 -3.96 -0.58
CA LEU A 289 -9.85 -5.34 -0.84
C LEU A 289 -11.28 -5.62 -0.37
N VAL A 290 -11.60 -5.31 0.89
CA VAL A 290 -12.92 -5.59 1.48
C VAL A 290 -14.02 -4.82 0.76
N TRP A 291 -13.81 -3.54 0.49
CA TRP A 291 -14.76 -2.70 -0.26
C TRP A 291 -15.03 -3.30 -1.65
N THR A 292 -13.98 -3.65 -2.39
CA THR A 292 -14.12 -4.18 -3.75
C THR A 292 -14.88 -5.51 -3.74
N LEU A 293 -14.48 -6.45 -2.88
CA LEU A 293 -15.12 -7.77 -2.81
C LEU A 293 -16.56 -7.69 -2.30
N GLY A 294 -16.83 -6.78 -1.37
CA GLY A 294 -18.19 -6.47 -0.91
C GLY A 294 -19.08 -6.02 -2.06
N ARG A 295 -18.60 -5.09 -2.89
CA ARG A 295 -19.34 -4.60 -4.08
C ARG A 295 -19.61 -5.70 -5.09
N LEU A 296 -18.66 -6.63 -5.26
CA LEU A 296 -18.79 -7.75 -6.19
C LEU A 296 -19.59 -8.93 -5.61
N GLY A 297 -20.14 -8.80 -4.40
CA GLY A 297 -20.90 -9.87 -3.74
C GLY A 297 -20.05 -11.10 -3.38
N MET A 298 -18.73 -10.96 -3.29
CA MET A 298 -17.77 -12.04 -3.02
C MET A 298 -17.54 -12.23 -1.51
N THR A 299 -18.62 -12.36 -0.74
CA THR A 299 -18.58 -12.42 0.73
C THR A 299 -17.70 -13.55 1.26
N ASP A 300 -17.85 -14.77 0.73
CA ASP A 300 -17.10 -15.94 1.21
C ASP A 300 -15.58 -15.82 0.92
N ASP A 301 -15.23 -15.25 -0.22
CA ASP A 301 -13.84 -14.96 -0.59
C ASP A 301 -13.24 -13.88 0.31
N CYS A 302 -14.00 -12.83 0.60
CA CYS A 302 -13.60 -11.75 1.50
C CYS A 302 -13.32 -12.30 2.91
N ILE A 303 -14.25 -13.08 3.47
CA ILE A 303 -14.07 -13.73 4.78
C ILE A 303 -12.82 -14.61 4.79
N ALA A 304 -12.63 -15.44 3.75
CA ALA A 304 -11.48 -16.34 3.67
C ALA A 304 -10.14 -15.58 3.60
N LEU A 305 -10.08 -14.48 2.84
CA LEU A 305 -8.87 -13.64 2.76
C LEU A 305 -8.58 -12.94 4.09
N LEU A 306 -9.60 -12.38 4.75
CA LEU A 306 -9.45 -11.74 6.06
C LEU A 306 -9.00 -12.75 7.13
N ASN A 307 -9.54 -13.98 7.12
CA ASN A 307 -9.08 -15.05 8.02
C ASN A 307 -7.59 -15.38 7.81
N CYS A 308 -7.14 -15.50 6.56
CA CYS A 308 -5.74 -15.73 6.25
C CYS A 308 -4.86 -14.57 6.72
N TYR A 309 -5.31 -13.34 6.46
CA TYR A 309 -4.54 -12.15 6.80
C TYR A 309 -4.43 -11.94 8.31
N ASP A 310 -5.53 -12.11 9.04
CA ASP A 310 -5.56 -12.03 10.49
C ASP A 310 -4.65 -13.09 11.14
N ALA A 311 -4.74 -14.35 10.68
CA ALA A 311 -3.87 -15.42 11.12
C ALA A 311 -2.38 -15.15 10.82
N PHE A 312 -2.09 -14.53 9.67
CA PHE A 312 -0.74 -14.13 9.32
C PHE A 312 -0.19 -13.03 10.26
N LEU A 313 -0.99 -11.99 10.52
CA LEU A 313 -0.62 -10.92 11.45
C LEU A 313 -0.42 -11.47 12.87
N HIS A 314 -1.24 -12.42 13.30
CA HIS A 314 -1.06 -13.14 14.56
C HIS A 314 0.32 -13.79 14.66
N LYS A 315 0.71 -14.59 13.64
CA LYS A 315 2.03 -15.25 13.59
C LYS A 315 3.19 -14.24 13.56
N LEU A 316 3.03 -13.12 12.86
CA LEU A 316 4.06 -12.08 12.79
C LEU A 316 4.25 -11.27 14.07
N ASN A 317 3.22 -11.22 14.91
CA ASN A 317 3.23 -10.52 16.20
C ASN A 317 3.74 -11.41 17.35
N ASP A 318 3.82 -12.73 17.15
CA ASP A 318 4.44 -13.65 18.10
C ASP A 318 5.98 -13.57 18.03
N ALA A 319 6.60 -13.18 19.15
CA ALA A 319 8.04 -12.95 19.21
C ALA A 319 8.86 -14.23 18.94
N THR A 320 8.39 -15.37 19.48
CA THR A 320 9.05 -16.67 19.33
C THR A 320 9.04 -17.12 17.88
N THR A 321 7.87 -17.10 17.24
CA THR A 321 7.68 -17.40 15.82
C THR A 321 8.57 -16.50 14.97
N ARG A 322 8.58 -15.19 15.25
CA ARG A 322 9.37 -14.23 14.46
C ARG A 322 10.87 -14.46 14.58
N GLU A 323 11.39 -14.70 15.78
CA GLU A 323 12.81 -14.97 16.01
C GLU A 323 13.26 -16.26 15.34
N GLN A 324 12.44 -17.31 15.44
CA GLN A 324 12.68 -18.58 14.74
C GLN A 324 12.69 -18.40 13.22
N LEU A 325 11.73 -17.65 12.65
CA LEU A 325 11.69 -17.36 11.21
C LEU A 325 12.83 -16.42 10.76
N ALA A 326 13.30 -15.51 11.61
CA ALA A 326 14.39 -14.60 11.27
C ALA A 326 15.76 -15.29 11.19
N SER A 327 15.93 -16.38 11.95
CA SER A 327 17.16 -17.17 12.04
C SER A 327 17.17 -18.40 11.12
N LEU A 328 16.07 -18.69 10.43
CA LEU A 328 15.92 -19.90 9.64
C LEU A 328 16.60 -19.79 8.27
N GLU A 329 17.51 -20.72 8.02
CA GLU A 329 18.23 -20.82 6.74
C GLU A 329 17.33 -21.39 5.63
N PRO A 330 17.49 -20.94 4.36
CA PRO A 330 16.67 -21.41 3.23
C PRO A 330 16.63 -22.94 3.07
N THR A 331 17.72 -23.62 3.37
CA THR A 331 17.82 -25.09 3.23
C THR A 331 17.02 -25.87 4.28
N GLN A 332 16.63 -25.22 5.37
CA GLN A 332 15.97 -25.85 6.52
C GLN A 332 14.46 -25.57 6.58
N VAL A 333 13.95 -24.66 5.75
CA VAL A 333 12.58 -24.15 5.85
C VAL A 333 11.52 -25.24 5.71
N TYR A 334 11.75 -26.23 4.83
CA TYR A 334 10.82 -27.33 4.62
C TYR A 334 10.86 -28.41 5.71
N GLN A 335 11.76 -28.31 6.69
CA GLN A 335 11.82 -29.20 7.85
C GLN A 335 11.29 -28.51 9.13
N ASN A 336 11.01 -27.20 9.05
CA ASN A 336 10.59 -26.39 10.17
C ASN A 336 9.05 -26.29 10.20
N SER A 337 8.43 -26.78 11.28
CA SER A 337 6.97 -26.79 11.41
C SER A 337 6.36 -25.39 11.43
N VAL A 338 7.01 -24.42 12.09
CA VAL A 338 6.53 -23.03 12.18
C VAL A 338 6.51 -22.36 10.80
N TYR A 339 7.54 -22.61 9.99
CA TYR A 339 7.57 -22.14 8.61
C TYR A 339 6.47 -22.80 7.78
N GLN A 340 6.29 -24.12 7.91
CA GLN A 340 5.25 -24.86 7.19
C GLN A 340 3.85 -24.32 7.52
N GLU A 341 3.52 -24.09 8.79
CA GLU A 341 2.25 -23.48 9.21
C GLU A 341 2.05 -22.10 8.57
N CYS A 342 3.08 -21.23 8.57
CA CYS A 342 2.98 -19.92 7.92
C CYS A 342 2.89 -20.03 6.39
N HIS A 343 3.54 -21.03 5.81
CA HIS A 343 3.51 -21.31 4.38
C HIS A 343 2.13 -21.79 3.94
N GLU A 344 1.43 -22.59 4.74
CA GLU A 344 0.06 -23.00 4.49
C GLU A 344 -0.89 -21.79 4.42
N ILE A 345 -0.74 -20.81 5.33
CA ILE A 345 -1.48 -19.54 5.25
C ILE A 345 -1.20 -18.83 3.93
N CYS A 346 0.07 -18.81 3.47
CA CYS A 346 0.45 -18.20 2.20
C CYS A 346 -0.15 -18.92 0.98
N ASP A 347 -0.18 -20.25 1.00
CA ASP A 347 -0.76 -21.08 -0.06
C ASP A 347 -2.27 -20.88 -0.15
N GLU A 348 -2.94 -20.86 1.01
CA GLU A 348 -4.36 -20.61 1.10
C GLU A 348 -4.73 -19.21 0.60
N PHE A 349 -3.98 -18.18 1.03
CA PHE A 349 -4.15 -16.81 0.54
C PHE A 349 -4.01 -16.74 -1.00
N GLN A 350 -2.99 -17.39 -1.56
CA GLN A 350 -2.82 -17.47 -3.02
C GLN A 350 -3.99 -18.20 -3.70
N ARG A 351 -4.46 -19.30 -3.13
CA ARG A 351 -5.56 -20.09 -3.69
C ARG A 351 -6.86 -19.28 -3.75
N ILE A 352 -7.14 -18.49 -2.71
CA ILE A 352 -8.32 -17.62 -2.69
C ILE A 352 -8.18 -16.49 -3.71
N LEU A 353 -7.00 -15.86 -3.82
CA LEU A 353 -6.75 -14.86 -4.86
C LEU A 353 -6.92 -15.44 -6.28
N ASN A 354 -6.47 -16.68 -6.51
CA ASN A 354 -6.70 -17.35 -7.79
C ASN A 354 -8.19 -17.52 -8.08
N ARG A 355 -8.99 -17.85 -7.06
CA ARG A 355 -10.44 -17.97 -7.19
C ARG A 355 -11.09 -16.63 -7.54
N VAL A 356 -10.78 -15.58 -6.77
CA VAL A 356 -11.28 -14.21 -6.95
C VAL A 356 -10.97 -13.66 -8.35
N PHE A 357 -9.72 -13.78 -8.80
CA PHE A 357 -9.28 -13.14 -10.04
C PHE A 357 -9.47 -14.01 -11.28
N PHE A 358 -9.48 -15.34 -11.19
CA PHE A 358 -9.43 -16.19 -12.39
C PHE A 358 -10.55 -17.22 -12.51
N GLN A 359 -11.21 -17.60 -11.41
CA GLN A 359 -12.22 -18.67 -11.43
C GLN A 359 -13.63 -18.12 -11.35
N ASN A 360 -13.89 -17.17 -10.45
CA ASN A 360 -15.20 -16.54 -10.31
C ASN A 360 -15.56 -15.76 -11.57
N GLU A 361 -16.78 -15.95 -12.06
CA GLU A 361 -17.34 -15.13 -13.15
C GLU A 361 -17.64 -13.74 -12.60
N SER A 362 -16.74 -12.79 -12.88
CA SER A 362 -16.82 -11.44 -12.34
C SER A 362 -16.07 -10.43 -13.24
N PRO A 363 -16.35 -9.13 -13.09
CA PRO A 363 -15.60 -8.08 -13.76
C PRO A 363 -14.09 -8.11 -13.44
N LEU A 364 -13.68 -8.61 -12.27
CA LEU A 364 -12.25 -8.78 -11.94
C LEU A 364 -11.56 -9.77 -12.87
N ARG A 365 -12.25 -10.86 -13.23
CA ARG A 365 -11.72 -11.86 -14.16
C ARG A 365 -11.56 -11.28 -15.56
N GLU A 366 -12.53 -10.50 -16.02
CA GLU A 366 -12.41 -9.80 -17.30
C GLU A 366 -11.27 -8.79 -17.29
N PHE A 367 -11.19 -7.97 -16.24
CA PHE A 367 -10.14 -6.98 -16.07
C PHE A 367 -8.75 -7.63 -16.07
N ILE A 368 -8.51 -8.65 -15.25
CA ILE A 368 -7.19 -9.25 -15.15
C ILE A 368 -6.81 -10.02 -16.43
N THR A 369 -7.78 -10.63 -17.11
CA THR A 369 -7.54 -11.33 -18.39
C THR A 369 -7.17 -10.33 -19.48
N LYS A 370 -7.80 -9.15 -19.47
CA LYS A 370 -7.63 -8.13 -20.50
C LYS A 370 -6.41 -7.23 -20.26
N TYR A 371 -6.11 -6.90 -19.01
CA TYR A 371 -5.14 -5.87 -18.63
C TYR A 371 -4.02 -6.36 -17.70
N GLY A 372 -4.16 -7.53 -17.09
CA GLY A 372 -3.25 -7.99 -16.03
C GLY A 372 -1.90 -8.54 -16.50
N VAL A 373 -1.75 -8.83 -17.80
CA VAL A 373 -0.54 -9.48 -18.35
C VAL A 373 -0.07 -8.89 -19.68
N PHE A 374 -0.99 -8.55 -20.60
CA PHE A 374 -0.69 -8.15 -21.98
C PHE A 374 -1.03 -6.69 -22.28
#